data_AF-A0A091AUW5-F1
#
_entry.id   AF-A0A091AUW5-F1
#
_cell.length_a   1.000
_cell.length_b   1.000
_cell.length_c   1.000
_cell.angle_alpha   90.00
_cell.angle_beta   90.00
_cell.angle_gamma   90.00
#
_symmetry.space_group_name_H-M   'P 1'
#
loop_
_entity.id
_entity.type
_entity.pdbx_description
1 polymer ?
#
loop_
_entity_poly.entity_id
_entity_poly.type
_entity_poly.pdbx_seq_one_letter_code
_entity_poly.pdbx_strand_id
1 'polypeptide(L)'
;MRDLSEAPARALVPSRWSSLVFETKAWGLRLARAGREHWQGRPTRHRTGQALRDAPVLAEFEGALWPGDETDPRLVAGKIQNLRLAIASLHGLEVPAGAVFSFWRQLGRASARRGFVLGRELREGCIVPAIGGGLCQLSNAIYDSAVRAGLEVVERHRHSRVLPGSLAELDRDATVFWNYLDLRLRAGFAWRLDVAMDETTVRVRIRARDNLPSGALPLQVGRRAADASNDCSSCDEHSCHRHIGAGNLRAHRTWLIDEDWPEFRAYLQDQRGEDDRVLGSVQVQPTLATRLARAWAWLGWRIALWRRQPIPKARTQRQGQIAQMLASQLDPEDLHLVVSQGLLPYLWQSGVLAGRRFDVLMSALPMTAIQQQLDRAAARHPNSPTLSDFRAPTWLVTAEREALAQARRWISPHTGICGLAAARAEPLPWAAAPAITTPQPERAAVGAPDERLRIFFPASALARKGALELREAVRGLPVVLLLPPGASEAPDFWQGFAIERVATFADGLTRAQVVVLPAWVEHQPRGLLAAMARGLPVIATAACGLPRTAQWQCVEEGDVEALRASLRQWQRVSAVSLEPA
;
A
#
# COMPACT_ATOMS: atom_id res chain seq x y z
N MET A 1 2.45 57.19 -31.65
CA MET A 1 2.98 56.90 -30.30
C MET A 1 2.85 55.40 -30.10
N ARG A 2 3.96 54.66 -30.25
CA ARG A 2 4.03 53.22 -30.01
C ARG A 2 4.34 53.02 -28.53
N ASP A 3 3.44 52.39 -27.81
CA ASP A 3 3.71 51.85 -26.48
C ASP A 3 4.75 50.73 -26.63
N LEU A 4 5.98 51.01 -26.23
CA LEU A 4 7.01 50.00 -26.05
C LEU A 4 6.71 49.32 -24.71
N SER A 5 5.92 48.24 -24.77
CA SER A 5 5.88 47.27 -23.68
C SER A 5 7.30 46.75 -23.46
N GLU A 6 7.91 47.07 -22.32
CA GLU A 6 9.19 46.49 -21.90
C GLU A 6 9.05 44.95 -21.91
N ALA A 7 9.71 44.31 -22.86
CA ALA A 7 9.85 42.86 -22.86
C ALA A 7 10.60 42.46 -21.57
N PRO A 8 10.15 41.44 -20.83
CA PRO A 8 10.84 41.00 -19.62
C PRO A 8 12.30 40.67 -19.97
N ALA A 9 13.24 41.21 -19.20
CA ALA A 9 14.66 41.01 -19.38
C ALA A 9 14.96 39.50 -19.48
N ARG A 10 15.31 39.03 -20.69
CA ARG A 10 15.68 37.62 -20.92
C ARG A 10 16.86 37.29 -20.01
N ALA A 11 16.69 36.34 -19.10
CA ALA A 11 17.80 35.86 -18.28
C ALA A 11 18.90 35.32 -19.21
N LEU A 12 20.16 35.66 -18.92
CA LEU A 12 21.31 35.22 -19.72
C LEU A 12 21.33 33.68 -19.83
N VAL A 13 21.41 33.17 -21.05
CA VAL A 13 21.47 31.73 -21.33
C VAL A 13 22.85 31.18 -20.92
N PRO A 14 22.93 30.07 -20.17
CA PRO A 14 24.21 29.53 -19.72
C PRO A 14 25.06 29.00 -20.88
N SER A 15 26.34 29.35 -20.91
CA SER A 15 27.29 28.82 -21.90
C SER A 15 28.02 27.57 -21.38
N ARG A 16 28.66 26.81 -22.27
CA ARG A 16 29.52 25.68 -21.87
C ARG A 16 30.70 26.14 -21.01
N TRP A 17 31.23 27.32 -21.30
CA TRP A 17 32.31 27.92 -20.52
C TRP A 17 31.86 28.34 -19.12
N SER A 18 30.69 28.99 -18.98
CA SER A 18 30.15 29.33 -17.66
C SER A 18 29.91 28.07 -16.81
N SER A 19 29.45 26.99 -17.44
CA SER A 19 29.29 25.68 -16.79
C SER A 19 30.61 25.10 -16.27
N LEU A 20 31.69 25.20 -17.05
CA LEU A 20 33.02 24.76 -16.62
C LEU A 20 33.56 25.60 -15.46
N VAL A 21 33.40 26.93 -15.55
CA VAL A 21 33.78 27.86 -14.47
C VAL A 21 33.00 27.57 -13.19
N PHE A 22 31.71 27.24 -13.30
CA PHE A 22 30.90 26.83 -12.16
C PHE A 22 31.41 25.53 -11.51
N GLU A 23 31.66 24.48 -12.29
CA GLU A 23 32.12 23.19 -11.75
C GLU A 23 33.50 23.27 -11.10
N THR A 24 34.42 24.05 -11.69
CA THR A 24 35.75 24.33 -11.12
C THR A 24 35.65 25.08 -9.79
N LYS A 25 34.83 26.13 -9.71
CA LYS A 25 34.53 26.83 -8.45
C LYS A 25 33.91 25.90 -7.41
N ALA A 26 32.93 25.10 -7.80
CA ALA A 26 32.27 24.15 -6.92
C ALA A 26 33.26 23.11 -6.37
N TRP A 27 34.23 22.66 -7.18
CA TRP A 27 35.28 21.76 -6.73
C TRP A 27 36.20 22.40 -5.68
N GLY A 28 36.65 23.63 -5.92
CA GLY A 28 37.43 24.39 -4.94
C GLY A 28 36.68 24.59 -3.61
N LEU A 29 35.39 24.93 -3.68
CA LEU A 29 34.54 25.10 -2.48
C LEU A 29 34.34 23.79 -1.71
N ARG A 30 34.23 22.65 -2.40
CA ARG A 30 34.17 21.32 -1.77
C ARG A 30 35.47 20.97 -1.05
N LEU A 31 36.63 21.27 -1.64
CA LEU A 31 37.93 21.08 -0.99
C LEU A 31 38.08 21.98 0.23
N ALA A 32 37.74 23.27 0.10
CA ALA A 32 37.77 24.21 1.22
C ALA A 32 36.84 23.76 2.36
N ARG A 33 35.65 23.24 2.03
CA ARG A 33 34.72 22.66 3.00
C ARG A 33 35.31 21.43 3.69
N ALA A 34 35.90 20.52 2.93
CA ALA A 34 36.53 19.31 3.47
C ALA A 34 37.68 19.66 4.43
N GLY A 35 38.49 20.67 4.11
CA GLY A 35 39.53 21.20 4.99
C GLY A 35 38.97 21.81 6.27
N ARG A 36 37.96 22.69 6.16
CA ARG A 36 37.30 23.27 7.35
C ARG A 36 36.72 22.20 8.27
N GLU A 37 36.04 21.21 7.71
CA GLU A 37 35.44 20.11 8.48
C GLU A 37 36.48 19.14 9.07
N HIS A 38 37.65 19.03 8.46
CA HIS A 38 38.76 18.28 9.05
C HIS A 38 39.28 18.97 10.32
N TRP A 39 39.33 20.30 10.31
CA TRP A 39 39.80 21.10 11.45
C TRP A 39 38.72 21.30 12.54
N GLN A 40 37.51 21.68 12.16
CA GLN A 40 36.42 22.05 13.08
C GLN A 40 35.58 20.85 13.54
N GLY A 41 35.84 19.66 12.97
CA GLY A 41 35.04 18.46 13.18
C GLY A 41 33.83 18.38 12.22
N ARG A 42 33.49 17.15 11.85
CA ARG A 42 32.33 16.86 10.99
C ARG A 42 31.08 16.68 11.85
N PRO A 43 29.90 17.18 11.43
CA PRO A 43 28.65 16.81 12.08
C PRO A 43 28.46 15.30 12.14
N THR A 44 27.87 14.83 13.23
CA THR A 44 27.56 13.41 13.42
C THR A 44 26.35 13.01 12.58
N ARG A 45 26.28 11.73 12.21
CA ARG A 45 25.07 11.18 11.60
C ARG A 45 24.09 10.79 12.70
N HIS A 46 22.90 11.35 12.68
CA HIS A 46 21.85 11.00 13.66
C HIS A 46 21.08 9.76 13.21
N ARG A 47 20.50 9.03 14.17
CA ARG A 47 19.78 7.77 13.92
C ARG A 47 18.27 7.99 14.01
N THR A 48 17.52 7.15 13.31
CA THR A 48 16.07 7.04 13.51
C THR A 48 15.81 6.47 14.90
N GLY A 49 14.93 7.11 15.67
CA GLY A 49 14.58 6.67 17.02
C GLY A 49 13.07 6.44 17.18
N GLN A 50 12.64 6.18 18.41
CA GLN A 50 11.21 6.15 18.78
C GLN A 50 10.94 6.94 20.08
N ALA A 51 11.96 7.44 20.77
CA ALA A 51 11.83 8.07 22.08
C ALA A 51 10.98 9.35 22.04
N LEU A 52 10.99 10.04 20.90
CA LEU A 52 10.26 11.28 20.65
C LEU A 52 9.12 11.11 19.63
N ARG A 53 8.74 9.88 19.27
CA ARG A 53 7.67 9.62 18.29
C ARG A 53 6.34 10.24 18.73
N ASP A 54 6.01 10.08 20.01
CA ASP A 54 4.75 10.55 20.59
C ASP A 54 4.89 11.92 21.29
N ALA A 55 6.04 12.58 21.13
CA ALA A 55 6.24 13.94 21.64
C ALA A 55 5.35 14.94 20.86
N PRO A 56 4.94 16.05 21.49
CA PRO A 56 4.13 17.06 20.82
C PRO A 56 4.85 17.66 19.60
N VAL A 57 4.07 18.05 18.60
CA VAL A 57 4.58 18.75 17.40
C VAL A 57 4.77 20.22 17.76
N LEU A 58 6.01 20.70 17.67
CA LEU A 58 6.35 22.11 17.91
C LEU A 58 6.07 22.97 16.67
N ALA A 59 6.33 22.44 15.48
CA ALA A 59 6.07 23.11 14.22
C ALA A 59 5.78 22.10 13.11
N GLU A 60 4.94 22.53 12.17
CA GLU A 60 4.58 21.78 10.99
C GLU A 60 4.64 22.69 9.75
N PHE A 61 5.15 22.11 8.67
CA PHE A 61 5.09 22.66 7.32
C PHE A 61 4.38 21.66 6.41
N GLU A 62 3.50 22.18 5.56
CA GLU A 62 2.85 21.43 4.48
C GLU A 62 3.03 22.19 3.17
N GLY A 63 3.41 21.49 2.11
CA GLY A 63 3.59 22.06 0.78
C GLY A 63 3.18 21.12 -0.34
N ALA A 64 2.72 21.69 -1.45
CA ALA A 64 2.29 20.92 -2.62
C ALA A 64 3.46 20.22 -3.32
N LEU A 65 3.28 18.96 -3.73
CA LEU A 65 4.21 18.22 -4.58
C LEU A 65 4.15 18.66 -6.04
N TRP A 66 2.97 19.10 -6.49
CA TRP A 66 2.68 19.53 -7.87
C TRP A 66 2.36 21.02 -7.89
N PRO A 67 3.37 21.91 -7.81
CA PRO A 67 3.12 23.33 -7.88
C PRO A 67 2.74 23.73 -9.32
N GLY A 68 1.81 24.68 -9.45
CA GLY A 68 1.26 25.07 -10.75
C GLY A 68 2.24 25.80 -11.69
N ASP A 69 3.44 26.13 -11.22
CA ASP A 69 4.50 26.80 -11.99
C ASP A 69 5.48 25.82 -12.67
N GLU A 70 5.41 24.52 -12.39
CA GLU A 70 6.28 23.51 -13.02
C GLU A 70 5.77 23.13 -14.41
N THR A 71 6.58 23.43 -15.43
CA THR A 71 6.19 23.29 -16.84
C THR A 71 6.41 21.89 -17.41
N ASP A 72 7.34 21.09 -16.85
CA ASP A 72 7.64 19.73 -17.29
C ASP A 72 7.23 18.67 -16.25
N PRO A 73 6.12 17.94 -16.47
CA PRO A 73 5.62 16.92 -15.55
C PRO A 73 6.60 15.75 -15.32
N ARG A 74 7.54 15.46 -16.23
CA ARG A 74 8.56 14.41 -16.03
C ARG A 74 9.57 14.81 -14.98
N LEU A 75 9.97 16.08 -14.95
CA LEU A 75 10.86 16.61 -13.92
C LEU A 75 10.16 16.65 -12.55
N VAL A 76 8.83 16.85 -12.52
CA VAL A 76 8.05 16.74 -11.28
C VAL A 76 8.02 15.30 -10.78
N ALA A 77 7.75 14.33 -11.65
CA ALA A 77 7.82 12.91 -11.31
C ALA A 77 9.22 12.52 -10.76
N GLY A 78 10.27 13.02 -11.41
CA GLY A 78 11.64 12.85 -10.95
C GLY A 78 11.95 13.52 -9.60
N LYS A 79 11.44 14.74 -9.36
CA LYS A 79 11.48 15.40 -8.05
C LYS A 79 10.84 14.53 -6.98
N ILE A 80 9.64 14.00 -7.22
CA ILE A 80 8.93 13.15 -6.26
C ILE A 80 9.78 11.90 -5.93
N GLN A 81 10.42 11.27 -6.92
CA GLN A 81 11.37 10.18 -6.69
C GLN A 81 12.57 10.60 -5.83
N ASN A 82 13.16 11.76 -6.10
CA ASN A 82 14.28 12.27 -5.31
C ASN A 82 13.88 12.59 -3.86
N LEU A 83 12.70 13.19 -3.67
CA LEU A 83 12.13 13.46 -2.35
C LEU A 83 11.87 12.16 -1.59
N ARG A 84 11.32 11.13 -2.24
CA ARG A 84 11.10 9.80 -1.66
C ARG A 84 12.36 9.21 -1.05
N LEU A 85 13.46 9.25 -1.82
CA LEU A 85 14.77 8.75 -1.38
C LEU A 85 15.36 9.60 -0.25
N ALA A 86 15.12 10.91 -0.29
CA ALA A 86 15.56 11.80 0.77
C ALA A 86 14.80 11.58 2.09
N ILE A 87 13.48 11.41 2.01
CA ILE A 87 12.60 11.10 3.14
C ILE A 87 13.06 9.82 3.83
N ALA A 88 13.40 8.77 3.07
CA ALA A 88 13.92 7.52 3.64
C ALA A 88 15.19 7.71 4.50
N SER A 89 15.95 8.79 4.28
CA SER A 89 17.16 9.12 5.06
C SER A 89 16.89 10.11 6.20
N LEU A 90 15.75 10.80 6.19
CA LEU A 90 15.46 11.96 7.06
C LEU A 90 14.29 11.72 8.03
N HIS A 91 13.34 10.85 7.67
CA HIS A 91 12.17 10.56 8.48
C HIS A 91 12.55 9.85 9.79
N GLY A 92 12.01 10.37 10.89
CA GLY A 92 12.12 9.83 12.23
C GLY A 92 13.49 9.98 12.88
N LEU A 93 14.35 10.84 12.33
CA LEU A 93 15.65 11.16 12.92
C LEU A 93 15.45 11.83 14.29
N GLU A 94 16.17 11.36 15.30
CA GLU A 94 16.23 12.00 16.62
C GLU A 94 17.60 12.64 16.81
N VAL A 95 17.61 13.95 17.09
CA VAL A 95 18.80 14.77 17.25
C VAL A 95 18.92 15.14 18.74
N PRO A 96 20.00 14.74 19.42
CA PRO A 96 20.22 15.08 20.82
C PRO A 96 20.36 16.59 21.05
N ALA A 97 20.07 17.03 22.28
CA ALA A 97 20.33 18.40 22.72
C ALA A 97 21.80 18.81 22.46
N GLY A 98 22.01 20.01 21.93
CA GLY A 98 23.31 20.58 21.56
C GLY A 98 23.93 20.02 20.27
N ALA A 99 23.42 18.91 19.75
CA ALA A 99 23.97 18.29 18.55
C ALA A 99 23.53 19.03 17.26
N VAL A 100 24.41 19.03 16.27
CA VAL A 100 24.15 19.69 14.98
C VAL A 100 23.54 18.70 13.99
N PHE A 101 22.33 19.00 13.52
CA PHE A 101 21.77 18.39 12.31
C PHE A 101 22.45 18.97 11.07
N SER A 102 22.73 18.14 10.07
CA SER A 102 23.26 18.56 8.78
C SER A 102 22.53 17.80 7.68
N PHE A 103 21.89 18.51 6.76
CA PHE A 103 21.09 17.92 5.69
C PHE A 103 21.92 16.95 4.84
N TRP A 104 23.08 17.39 4.35
CA TRP A 104 23.94 16.54 3.52
C TRP A 104 24.64 15.44 4.30
N ARG A 105 24.88 15.61 5.61
CA ARG A 105 25.44 14.53 6.44
C ARG A 105 24.45 13.38 6.59
N GLN A 106 23.16 13.68 6.71
CA GLN A 106 22.11 12.66 6.82
C GLN A 106 21.80 12.00 5.48
N LEU A 107 21.69 12.81 4.41
CA LEU A 107 21.29 12.36 3.08
C LEU A 107 22.45 11.74 2.28
N GLY A 108 23.66 12.29 2.38
CA GLY A 108 24.79 11.99 1.49
C GLY A 108 24.60 12.50 0.06
N ARG A 109 25.57 12.23 -0.83
CA ARG A 109 25.52 12.67 -2.24
C ARG A 109 24.33 12.08 -2.98
N ALA A 110 23.48 12.92 -3.56
CA ALA A 110 22.49 12.48 -4.54
C ALA A 110 23.21 12.01 -5.82
N SER A 111 22.92 10.79 -6.27
CA SER A 111 23.55 10.20 -7.46
C SER A 111 22.67 9.14 -8.10
N ALA A 112 22.82 8.94 -9.41
CA ALA A 112 22.10 7.91 -10.16
C ALA A 112 22.29 6.50 -9.57
N ARG A 113 23.51 6.17 -9.09
CA ARG A 113 23.79 4.90 -8.42
C ARG A 113 22.98 4.66 -7.15
N ARG A 114 22.50 5.73 -6.51
CA ARG A 114 21.64 5.68 -5.32
C ARG A 114 20.15 5.82 -5.67
N GLY A 115 19.79 5.77 -6.95
CA GLY A 115 18.41 5.86 -7.44
C GLY A 115 17.89 7.28 -7.64
N PHE A 116 18.71 8.32 -7.42
CA PHE A 116 18.30 9.70 -7.71
C PHE A 116 18.24 9.91 -9.22
N VAL A 117 17.22 10.63 -9.66
CA VAL A 117 16.91 10.87 -11.07
C VAL A 117 16.91 12.36 -11.39
N LEU A 118 16.75 12.70 -12.66
CA LEU A 118 16.60 14.09 -13.09
C LEU A 118 15.34 14.70 -12.48
N GLY A 119 15.49 15.85 -11.84
CA GLY A 119 14.40 16.71 -11.42
C GLY A 119 14.77 18.17 -11.65
N ARG A 120 13.87 19.07 -11.31
CA ARG A 120 14.05 20.52 -11.46
C ARG A 120 15.12 21.05 -10.49
N GLU A 121 16.14 21.73 -10.99
CA GLU A 121 17.13 22.46 -10.18
C GLU A 121 17.24 23.91 -10.65
N LEU A 122 17.18 24.87 -9.73
CA LEU A 122 17.49 26.26 -10.03
C LEU A 122 19.00 26.47 -9.95
N ARG A 123 19.66 26.66 -11.10
CA ARG A 123 21.12 26.85 -11.19
C ARG A 123 21.45 28.06 -12.05
N GLU A 124 22.24 28.98 -11.50
CA GLU A 124 22.69 30.20 -12.18
C GLU A 124 21.52 31.06 -12.73
N GLY A 125 20.34 30.92 -12.12
CA GLY A 125 19.14 31.64 -12.53
C GLY A 125 18.34 31.01 -13.68
N CYS A 126 18.73 29.82 -14.14
CA CYS A 126 17.93 29.00 -15.01
C CYS A 126 17.43 27.77 -14.25
N ILE A 127 16.23 27.33 -14.59
CA ILE A 127 15.72 26.04 -14.18
C ILE A 127 16.29 25.00 -15.14
N VAL A 128 17.06 24.06 -14.61
CA VAL A 128 17.75 23.02 -15.38
C VAL A 128 17.44 21.63 -14.84
N PRO A 129 17.40 20.58 -15.69
CA PRO A 129 17.34 19.20 -15.24
C PRO A 129 18.65 18.80 -14.55
N ALA A 130 18.55 18.25 -13.34
CA ALA A 130 19.72 17.75 -12.62
C ALA A 130 19.39 16.55 -11.73
N ILE A 131 20.38 15.67 -11.53
CA ILE A 131 20.25 14.51 -10.64
C ILE A 131 20.08 14.99 -9.20
N GLY A 132 18.98 14.58 -8.55
CA GLY A 132 18.64 15.09 -7.23
C GLY A 132 17.96 16.47 -7.26
N GLY A 133 17.52 16.93 -8.43
CA GLY A 133 16.69 18.12 -8.53
C GLY A 133 15.43 18.00 -7.66
N GLY A 134 15.01 19.13 -7.09
CA GLY A 134 13.85 19.24 -6.20
C GLY A 134 14.15 19.10 -4.70
N LEU A 135 15.36 18.71 -4.29
CA LEU A 135 15.74 18.60 -2.87
C LEU A 135 15.69 19.94 -2.11
N CYS A 136 15.76 21.08 -2.82
CA CYS A 136 15.57 22.40 -2.23
C CYS A 136 14.18 22.57 -1.59
N GLN A 137 13.15 21.90 -2.12
CA GLN A 137 11.82 21.93 -1.51
C GLN A 137 11.84 21.38 -0.08
N LEU A 138 12.56 20.29 0.13
CA LEU A 138 12.65 19.65 1.44
C LEU A 138 13.53 20.44 2.42
N SER A 139 14.65 21.00 1.96
CA SER A 139 15.49 21.85 2.82
C SER A 139 14.78 23.15 3.20
N ASN A 140 14.04 23.78 2.29
CA ASN A 140 13.16 24.92 2.62
C ASN A 140 12.13 24.53 3.70
N ALA A 141 11.43 23.40 3.53
CA ALA A 141 10.42 22.93 4.48
C ALA A 141 11.01 22.61 5.88
N ILE A 142 12.19 22.01 5.92
CA ILE A 142 12.90 21.71 7.18
C ILE A 142 13.36 23.01 7.86
N TYR A 143 13.97 23.92 7.11
CA TYR A 143 14.40 25.22 7.63
C TYR A 143 13.20 25.99 8.20
N ASP A 144 12.10 26.02 7.45
CA ASP A 144 10.90 26.72 7.88
C ASP A 144 10.33 26.17 9.19
N SER A 145 10.18 24.85 9.26
CA SER A 145 9.72 24.17 10.47
C SER A 145 10.68 24.43 11.63
N ALA A 146 11.99 24.44 11.37
CA ALA A 146 13.03 24.66 12.38
C ALA A 146 12.96 26.06 12.98
N VAL A 147 12.82 27.10 12.17
CA VAL A 147 12.69 28.47 12.67
C VAL A 147 11.42 28.64 13.50
N ARG A 148 10.29 28.08 13.03
CA ARG A 148 9.03 28.08 13.78
C ARG A 148 9.10 27.32 15.11
N ALA A 149 9.88 26.25 15.16
CA ALA A 149 10.13 25.48 16.37
C ALA A 149 11.25 26.08 17.26
N GLY A 150 11.83 27.23 16.90
CA GLY A 150 12.85 27.91 17.70
C GLY A 150 14.24 27.27 17.66
N LEU A 151 14.57 26.53 16.60
CA LEU A 151 15.91 25.96 16.43
C LEU A 151 16.92 27.03 15.99
N GLU A 152 18.16 26.89 16.47
CA GLU A 152 19.31 27.68 16.04
C GLU A 152 19.70 27.29 14.61
N VAL A 153 19.85 28.30 13.75
CA VAL A 153 20.32 28.14 12.36
C VAL A 153 21.83 28.28 12.32
N VAL A 154 22.54 27.15 12.34
CA VAL A 154 24.02 27.10 12.33
C VAL A 154 24.57 27.40 10.93
N GLU A 155 23.87 26.97 9.88
CA GLU A 155 24.22 27.24 8.49
C GLU A 155 22.95 27.30 7.63
N ARG A 156 22.80 28.39 6.89
CA ARG A 156 21.75 28.60 5.88
C ARG A 156 22.34 29.39 4.72
N HIS A 157 21.95 29.01 3.51
CA HIS A 157 22.24 29.76 2.29
C HIS A 157 20.94 30.10 1.58
N ARG A 158 20.83 31.30 1.02
CA ARG A 158 19.66 31.73 0.25
C ARG A 158 19.81 31.34 -1.22
N HIS A 159 18.70 31.13 -1.92
CA HIS A 159 18.71 31.05 -3.37
C HIS A 159 19.12 32.40 -3.96
N SER A 160 19.96 32.35 -4.98
CA SER A 160 20.42 33.52 -5.72
C SER A 160 19.29 34.22 -6.49
N ARG A 161 18.22 33.48 -6.82
CA ARG A 161 16.99 34.03 -7.42
C ARG A 161 15.74 33.60 -6.65
N VAL A 162 14.72 34.46 -6.67
CA VAL A 162 13.41 34.24 -6.04
C VAL A 162 12.41 33.83 -7.10
N LEU A 163 11.84 32.63 -6.96
CA LEU A 163 10.75 32.20 -7.83
C LEU A 163 9.40 32.71 -7.29
N PRO A 164 8.46 33.13 -8.16
CA PRO A 164 7.12 33.53 -7.75
C PRO A 164 6.43 32.47 -6.89
N GLY A 165 5.82 32.86 -5.79
CA GLY A 165 5.09 31.97 -4.86
C GLY A 165 5.99 31.04 -4.04
N SER A 166 7.32 31.16 -4.13
CA SER A 166 8.25 30.35 -3.34
C SER A 166 8.47 30.92 -1.94
N LEU A 167 8.92 30.09 -1.01
CA LEU A 167 9.32 30.53 0.34
C LEU A 167 10.44 31.58 0.33
N ALA A 168 11.18 31.72 -0.78
CA ALA A 168 12.22 32.74 -0.92
C ALA A 168 11.66 34.16 -0.92
N GLU A 169 10.40 34.37 -1.33
CA GLU A 169 9.73 35.67 -1.25
C GLU A 169 9.59 36.16 0.20
N LEU A 170 9.50 35.22 1.15
CA LEU A 170 9.35 35.50 2.58
C LEU A 170 10.68 35.41 3.34
N ASP A 171 11.81 35.32 2.64
CA ASP A 171 13.13 35.01 3.18
C ASP A 171 13.15 33.72 4.03
N ARG A 172 12.30 32.75 3.63
CA ARG A 172 12.11 31.45 4.30
C ARG A 172 12.72 30.28 3.51
N ASP A 173 13.66 30.57 2.63
CA ASP A 173 14.34 29.58 1.80
C ASP A 173 15.71 29.18 2.35
N ALA A 174 16.07 27.92 2.12
CA ALA A 174 17.37 27.33 2.38
C ALA A 174 17.78 26.51 1.15
N THR A 175 18.77 27.01 0.40
CA THR A 175 19.35 26.27 -0.73
C THR A 175 20.42 25.31 -0.25
N VAL A 176 20.55 24.16 -0.92
CA VAL A 176 21.53 23.12 -0.59
C VAL A 176 22.22 22.64 -1.86
N PHE A 177 23.55 22.44 -1.78
CA PHE A 177 24.34 21.95 -2.90
C PHE A 177 25.48 21.05 -2.42
N TRP A 178 25.55 19.83 -2.95
CA TRP A 178 26.50 18.84 -2.49
C TRP A 178 27.97 19.27 -2.74
N ASN A 179 28.86 19.33 -1.73
CA ASN A 179 28.63 19.31 -0.27
C ASN A 179 29.06 20.63 0.39
N TYR A 180 29.08 21.73 -0.36
CA TYR A 180 29.62 23.00 0.12
C TYR A 180 28.55 23.99 0.59
N LEU A 181 27.28 23.82 0.18
CA LEU A 181 26.12 24.53 0.75
C LEU A 181 25.25 23.52 1.49
N ASP A 182 25.09 23.70 2.78
CA ASP A 182 24.37 22.78 3.67
C ASP A 182 23.32 23.54 4.49
N LEU A 183 22.32 22.82 5.00
CA LEU A 183 21.41 23.32 6.02
C LEU A 183 21.81 22.67 7.34
N ARG A 184 22.25 23.48 8.31
CA ARG A 184 22.64 23.02 9.64
C ARG A 184 21.82 23.68 10.74
N LEU A 185 21.33 22.85 11.64
CA LEU A 185 20.40 23.25 12.71
C LEU A 185 20.89 22.70 14.04
N ARG A 186 20.63 23.42 15.13
CA ARG A 186 20.91 22.98 16.50
C ARG A 186 19.75 23.37 17.41
N ALA A 187 19.52 22.60 18.47
CA ALA A 187 18.59 22.94 19.53
C ALA A 187 19.24 22.69 20.90
N GLY A 188 18.82 23.44 21.92
CA GLY A 188 19.20 23.17 23.32
C GLY A 188 18.49 21.95 23.92
N PHE A 189 17.54 21.35 23.20
CA PHE A 189 16.74 20.20 23.61
C PHE A 189 16.81 19.09 22.56
N ALA A 190 16.46 17.86 22.95
CA ALA A 190 16.38 16.75 22.01
C ALA A 190 15.10 16.87 21.16
N TRP A 191 15.22 16.67 19.85
CA TRP A 191 14.10 16.83 18.92
C TRP A 191 14.09 15.74 17.85
N ARG A 192 12.93 15.57 17.21
CA ARG A 192 12.68 14.60 16.16
C ARG A 192 12.20 15.28 14.88
N LEU A 193 12.74 14.84 13.76
CA LEU A 193 12.31 15.23 12.42
C LEU A 193 11.42 14.14 11.82
N ASP A 194 10.14 14.43 11.61
CA ASP A 194 9.25 13.56 10.83
C ASP A 194 9.02 14.18 9.45
N VAL A 195 9.30 13.42 8.39
CA VAL A 195 9.00 13.82 7.01
C VAL A 195 8.12 12.77 6.36
N ALA A 196 7.01 13.16 5.76
CA ALA A 196 6.11 12.25 5.04
C ALA A 196 5.59 12.93 3.78
N MET A 197 5.10 12.14 2.83
CA MET A 197 4.39 12.67 1.68
C MET A 197 3.33 11.69 1.19
N ASP A 198 2.23 12.24 0.71
CA ASP A 198 1.13 11.55 0.01
C ASP A 198 1.13 11.96 -1.47
N GLU A 199 0.04 11.70 -2.21
CA GLU A 199 -0.06 12.02 -3.65
C GLU A 199 0.17 13.51 -3.95
N THR A 200 -0.27 14.40 -3.06
CA THR A 200 -0.40 15.83 -3.35
C THR A 200 0.50 16.69 -2.47
N THR A 201 0.88 16.23 -1.29
CA THR A 201 1.57 17.05 -0.28
C THR A 201 2.82 16.39 0.29
N VAL A 202 3.80 17.22 0.62
CA VAL A 202 4.92 16.88 1.50
C VAL A 202 4.73 17.60 2.83
N ARG A 203 4.89 16.85 3.93
CA ARG A 203 4.75 17.35 5.30
C ARG A 203 6.04 17.15 6.07
N VAL A 204 6.45 18.18 6.79
CA VAL A 204 7.58 18.18 7.72
C VAL A 204 7.09 18.57 9.10
N ARG A 205 7.44 17.80 10.11
CA ARG A 205 7.12 18.08 11.52
C ARG A 205 8.36 18.00 12.37
N ILE A 206 8.47 18.92 13.33
CA ILE A 206 9.46 18.88 14.39
C ILE A 206 8.75 18.59 15.70
N ARG A 207 9.21 17.56 16.42
CA ARG A 207 8.67 17.17 17.74
C ARG A 207 9.73 17.25 18.82
N ALA A 208 9.33 17.65 20.02
CA ALA A 208 10.17 17.60 21.22
C ALA A 208 9.30 17.53 22.47
N ARG A 209 9.84 17.06 23.60
CA ARG A 209 9.11 17.00 24.89
C ARG A 209 9.15 18.32 25.65
N ASP A 210 10.23 19.09 25.46
CA ASP A 210 10.46 20.33 26.18
C ASP A 210 9.77 21.51 25.50
N ASN A 211 9.19 22.38 26.31
CA ASN A 211 8.41 23.54 25.88
C ASN A 211 9.33 24.60 25.26
N LEU A 212 8.84 25.28 24.21
CA LEU A 212 9.53 26.36 23.50
C LEU A 212 10.19 27.34 24.50
N PRO A 213 11.47 27.73 24.31
CA PRO A 213 11.97 28.94 24.93
C PRO A 213 11.01 30.09 24.58
N SER A 214 10.50 30.80 25.59
CA SER A 214 9.61 31.95 25.41
C SER A 214 10.33 33.05 24.61
N GLY A 215 10.22 32.97 23.29
CA GLY A 215 11.00 33.78 22.37
C GLY A 215 11.06 33.10 21.01
N ALA A 216 9.90 32.95 20.37
CA ALA A 216 9.91 32.79 18.92
C ALA A 216 10.73 33.96 18.36
N LEU A 217 11.91 33.68 17.81
CA LEU A 217 12.67 34.68 17.09
C LEU A 217 11.69 35.27 16.08
N PRO A 218 11.39 36.58 16.12
CA PRO A 218 10.50 37.17 15.13
C PRO A 218 11.12 36.85 13.77
N LEU A 219 10.42 36.03 12.99
CA LEU A 219 10.74 35.84 11.58
C LEU A 219 10.70 37.23 10.97
N GLN A 220 11.87 37.85 10.76
CA GLN A 220 11.92 39.05 9.95
C GLN A 220 11.51 38.64 8.54
N VAL A 221 10.24 38.88 8.20
CA VAL A 221 9.71 38.65 6.87
C VAL A 221 10.20 39.78 5.98
N GLY A 222 11.42 39.63 5.48
CA GLY A 222 11.89 40.44 4.36
C GLY A 222 11.17 39.98 3.10
N ARG A 223 10.35 40.84 2.48
CA ARG A 223 9.80 40.55 1.16
C ARG A 223 10.88 40.76 0.10
N ARG A 224 11.24 39.70 -0.62
CA ARG A 224 12.11 39.78 -1.80
C ARG A 224 11.24 39.79 -3.06
N ALA A 225 11.57 40.65 -4.02
CA ALA A 225 10.91 40.64 -5.31
C ALA A 225 11.21 39.33 -6.05
N ALA A 226 10.22 38.81 -6.78
CA ALA A 226 10.41 37.64 -7.64
C ALA A 226 11.27 38.02 -8.86
N ASP A 227 12.19 37.14 -9.23
CA ASP A 227 13.06 37.29 -10.39
C ASP A 227 12.48 36.52 -11.57
N ALA A 228 12.65 37.05 -12.79
CA ALA A 228 12.43 36.26 -13.99
C ALA A 228 13.50 35.14 -14.08
N SER A 229 13.06 33.91 -14.36
CA SER A 229 13.94 32.76 -14.60
C SER A 229 13.54 32.05 -15.89
N ASN A 230 14.53 31.66 -16.70
CA ASN A 230 14.27 30.81 -17.85
C ASN A 230 14.12 29.35 -17.39
N ASP A 231 13.24 28.60 -18.05
CA ASP A 231 13.08 27.16 -17.84
C ASP A 231 13.57 26.36 -19.05
N CYS A 232 14.56 25.47 -18.86
CA CYS A 232 15.18 24.74 -19.96
C CYS A 232 14.28 23.69 -20.62
N SER A 233 13.10 23.39 -20.06
CA SER A 233 12.05 22.60 -20.71
C SER A 233 11.15 23.42 -21.62
N SER A 234 11.02 24.72 -21.38
CA SER A 234 10.02 25.57 -22.05
C SER A 234 10.59 26.88 -22.60
N CYS A 235 11.91 27.07 -22.58
CA CYS A 235 12.55 28.22 -23.21
C CYS A 235 12.70 27.97 -24.71
N ASP A 236 12.41 28.98 -25.53
CA ASP A 236 12.54 28.91 -27.00
C ASP A 236 14.02 28.89 -27.48
N GLU A 237 14.98 28.64 -26.58
CA GLU A 237 16.40 28.59 -26.88
C GLU A 237 16.86 27.15 -27.14
N HIS A 238 16.48 26.61 -28.30
CA HIS A 238 16.80 25.24 -28.71
C HIS A 238 18.30 25.01 -28.97
N SER A 239 19.09 26.07 -29.17
CA SER A 239 20.55 25.96 -29.38
C SER A 239 21.34 25.77 -28.08
N CYS A 240 20.69 25.96 -26.92
CA CYS A 240 21.32 25.79 -25.63
C CYS A 240 21.63 24.31 -25.35
N HIS A 241 22.87 24.02 -24.96
CA HIS A 241 23.30 22.67 -24.58
C HIS A 241 22.56 22.05 -23.37
N ARG A 242 21.75 22.84 -22.65
CA ARG A 242 20.91 22.39 -21.52
C ARG A 242 19.43 22.27 -21.88
N HIS A 243 19.02 22.67 -23.10
CA HIS A 243 17.64 22.57 -23.54
C HIS A 243 17.27 21.09 -23.73
N ILE A 244 16.18 20.66 -23.08
CA ILE A 244 15.69 19.27 -23.15
C ILE A 244 14.35 19.14 -23.89
N GLY A 245 13.75 20.27 -24.29
CA GLY A 245 12.42 20.33 -24.88
C GLY A 245 11.31 20.03 -23.88
N ALA A 246 10.07 20.33 -24.26
CA ALA A 246 8.91 20.04 -23.42
C ALA A 246 8.67 18.53 -23.35
N GLY A 247 8.74 17.96 -22.15
CA GLY A 247 8.38 16.57 -21.90
C GLY A 247 6.88 16.42 -21.66
N ASN A 248 6.23 15.50 -22.38
CA ASN A 248 4.88 15.05 -22.02
C ASN A 248 4.96 13.80 -21.14
N LEU A 249 4.33 13.86 -19.97
CA LEU A 249 4.12 12.69 -19.12
C LEU A 249 2.82 12.00 -19.57
N ARG A 250 2.92 10.75 -20.04
CA ARG A 250 1.72 9.97 -20.36
C ARG A 250 1.10 9.48 -19.07
N ALA A 251 -0.13 9.91 -18.79
CA ALA A 251 -0.89 9.39 -17.67
C ALA A 251 -1.20 7.91 -17.93
N HIS A 252 -0.64 7.03 -17.11
CA HIS A 252 -0.88 5.59 -17.17
C HIS A 252 -1.00 5.03 -15.75
N ARG A 253 -1.56 3.83 -15.65
CA ARG A 253 -1.55 3.02 -14.44
C ARG A 253 -0.51 1.93 -14.56
N THR A 254 0.13 1.65 -13.44
CA THR A 254 1.05 0.52 -13.29
C THR A 254 0.47 -0.48 -12.30
N TRP A 255 0.11 -1.65 -12.82
CA TRP A 255 -0.57 -2.71 -12.10
C TRP A 255 0.46 -3.66 -11.48
N LEU A 256 0.46 -3.80 -10.16
CA LEU A 256 1.31 -4.69 -9.39
C LEU A 256 0.47 -5.86 -8.87
N ILE A 257 0.43 -6.96 -9.62
CA ILE A 257 -0.50 -8.07 -9.35
C ILE A 257 0.25 -9.40 -9.15
N ASP A 258 0.12 -9.97 -7.95
CA ASP A 258 0.63 -11.32 -7.62
C ASP A 258 -0.48 -12.37 -7.46
N GLU A 259 -1.73 -11.93 -7.34
CA GLU A 259 -2.89 -12.79 -7.14
C GLU A 259 -3.70 -13.02 -8.43
N ASP A 260 -4.12 -14.26 -8.67
CA ASP A 260 -4.85 -14.67 -9.88
C ASP A 260 -6.34 -14.91 -9.58
N TRP A 261 -7.06 -13.85 -9.21
CA TRP A 261 -8.53 -13.91 -9.02
C TRP A 261 -9.26 -13.67 -10.35
N PRO A 262 -10.31 -14.45 -10.66
CA PRO A 262 -11.16 -14.20 -11.82
C PRO A 262 -11.71 -12.77 -11.89
N GLU A 263 -12.13 -12.20 -10.76
CA GLU A 263 -12.71 -10.85 -10.67
C GLU A 263 -11.67 -9.77 -10.98
N PHE A 264 -10.47 -9.89 -10.40
CA PHE A 264 -9.39 -8.93 -10.65
C PHE A 264 -8.83 -9.06 -12.06
N ARG A 265 -8.83 -10.27 -12.63
CA ARG A 265 -8.44 -10.49 -14.02
C ARG A 265 -9.45 -9.83 -14.97
N ALA A 266 -10.75 -10.04 -14.74
CA ALA A 266 -11.80 -9.40 -15.52
C ALA A 266 -11.74 -7.87 -15.39
N TYR A 267 -11.57 -7.37 -14.16
CA TYR A 267 -11.40 -5.93 -13.89
C TYR A 267 -10.17 -5.34 -14.58
N LEU A 268 -9.02 -6.02 -14.54
CA LEU A 268 -7.82 -5.61 -15.27
C LEU A 268 -8.09 -5.57 -16.78
N GLN A 269 -8.75 -6.58 -17.34
CA GLN A 269 -9.04 -6.65 -18.77
C GLN A 269 -9.97 -5.52 -19.22
N ASP A 270 -10.97 -5.20 -18.41
CA ASP A 270 -11.95 -4.14 -18.68
C ASP A 270 -11.34 -2.73 -18.53
N GLN A 271 -10.55 -2.53 -17.49
CA GLN A 271 -10.08 -1.21 -17.13
C GLN A 271 -8.78 -0.81 -17.81
N ARG A 272 -7.91 -1.75 -18.22
CA ARG A 272 -6.55 -1.45 -18.68
C ARG A 272 -6.52 -0.62 -19.97
N GLY A 273 -5.79 0.49 -19.94
CA GLY A 273 -5.49 1.31 -21.12
C GLY A 273 -4.30 0.81 -21.93
N GLU A 274 -4.09 1.33 -23.14
CA GLU A 274 -3.01 0.93 -24.03
C GLU A 274 -1.61 1.21 -23.45
N ASP A 275 -1.44 2.36 -22.79
CA ASP A 275 -0.18 2.76 -22.15
C ASP A 275 0.01 2.15 -20.74
N ASP A 276 -0.97 1.40 -20.21
CA ASP A 276 -0.90 0.82 -18.86
C ASP A 276 0.07 -0.37 -18.81
N ARG A 277 0.90 -0.37 -17.76
CA ARG A 277 1.90 -1.41 -17.49
C ARG A 277 1.39 -2.44 -16.50
N VAL A 278 1.66 -3.71 -16.74
CA VAL A 278 1.30 -4.80 -15.82
C VAL A 278 2.56 -5.54 -15.41
N LEU A 279 2.86 -5.50 -14.11
CA LEU A 279 4.01 -6.17 -13.50
C LEU A 279 3.50 -7.28 -12.58
N GLY A 280 4.04 -8.49 -12.76
CA GLY A 280 3.72 -9.65 -11.92
C GLY A 280 3.17 -10.85 -12.68
N SER A 281 2.52 -11.75 -11.94
CA SER A 281 2.24 -13.13 -12.36
C SER A 281 1.01 -13.27 -13.26
N VAL A 282 0.19 -12.22 -13.34
CA VAL A 282 -1.02 -12.19 -14.18
C VAL A 282 -0.65 -11.70 -15.57
N GLN A 283 0.24 -12.44 -16.24
CA GLN A 283 0.34 -12.31 -17.68
C GLN A 283 -0.89 -12.97 -18.30
N VAL A 284 -1.66 -12.16 -19.01
CA VAL A 284 -2.79 -12.57 -19.85
C VAL A 284 -2.30 -13.71 -20.75
N GLN A 285 -2.88 -14.90 -20.54
CA GLN A 285 -2.50 -16.22 -21.06
C GLN A 285 -1.30 -16.92 -20.36
N PRO A 286 -1.51 -18.12 -19.76
CA PRO A 286 -0.44 -18.86 -19.12
C PRO A 286 0.51 -19.44 -20.17
N THR A 287 1.71 -18.87 -20.28
CA THR A 287 2.82 -19.49 -21.01
C THR A 287 3.29 -20.79 -20.34
N LEU A 288 3.95 -21.69 -21.07
CA LEU A 288 4.58 -22.89 -20.49
C LEU A 288 5.53 -22.54 -19.32
N ALA A 289 6.22 -21.42 -19.41
CA ALA A 289 7.10 -20.90 -18.36
C ALA A 289 6.36 -20.57 -17.06
N THR A 290 5.16 -19.97 -17.12
CA THR A 290 4.35 -19.68 -15.92
C THR A 290 3.73 -20.93 -15.31
N ARG A 291 3.34 -21.92 -16.13
CA ARG A 291 2.91 -23.25 -15.65
C ARG A 291 4.04 -23.97 -14.92
N LEU A 292 5.25 -23.95 -15.48
CA LEU A 292 6.44 -24.49 -14.85
C LEU A 292 6.79 -23.71 -13.58
N ALA A 293 6.76 -22.38 -13.59
CA ALA A 293 7.01 -21.57 -12.39
C ALA A 293 6.00 -21.84 -11.27
N ARG A 294 4.72 -22.07 -11.59
CA ARG A 294 3.69 -22.53 -10.63
C ARG A 294 3.98 -23.94 -10.10
N ALA A 295 4.46 -24.85 -10.95
CA ALA A 295 4.89 -26.19 -10.55
C ALA A 295 6.16 -26.15 -9.66
N TRP A 296 7.13 -25.28 -9.98
CA TRP A 296 8.32 -25.03 -9.16
C TRP A 296 7.99 -24.30 -7.86
N ALA A 297 7.01 -23.40 -7.87
CA ALA A 297 6.46 -22.78 -6.67
C ALA A 297 5.79 -23.80 -5.75
N TRP A 298 5.07 -24.78 -6.34
CA TRP A 298 4.50 -25.93 -5.64
C TRP A 298 5.58 -26.90 -5.13
N LEU A 299 6.66 -27.08 -5.87
CA LEU A 299 7.82 -27.88 -5.44
C LEU A 299 8.59 -27.18 -4.30
N GLY A 300 8.80 -25.87 -4.39
CA GLY A 300 9.34 -25.03 -3.32
C GLY A 300 8.46 -25.03 -2.07
N TRP A 301 7.15 -25.16 -2.25
CA TRP A 301 6.15 -25.42 -1.19
C TRP A 301 6.44 -26.73 -0.45
N ARG A 302 6.72 -27.82 -1.19
CA ARG A 302 7.11 -29.12 -0.61
C ARG A 302 8.48 -29.06 0.08
N ILE A 303 9.42 -28.28 -0.44
CA ILE A 303 10.74 -28.09 0.15
C ILE A 303 10.68 -27.22 1.42
N ALA A 304 9.80 -26.22 1.49
CA ALA A 304 9.57 -25.42 2.69
C ALA A 304 8.97 -26.26 3.84
N LEU A 305 8.03 -27.16 3.51
CA LEU A 305 7.54 -28.21 4.42
C LEU A 305 8.67 -29.15 4.89
N TRP A 306 9.60 -29.52 4.00
CA TRP A 306 10.77 -30.34 4.33
C TRP A 306 11.77 -29.62 5.25
N ARG A 307 11.88 -28.28 5.16
CA ARG A 307 12.77 -27.44 5.99
C ARG A 307 12.20 -27.03 7.35
N ARG A 308 11.07 -27.61 7.79
CA ARG A 308 10.42 -27.34 9.10
C ARG A 308 10.15 -25.86 9.40
N GLN A 309 10.03 -24.99 8.39
CA GLN A 309 9.58 -23.62 8.62
C GLN A 309 8.05 -23.60 8.80
N PRO A 310 7.51 -22.82 9.77
CA PRO A 310 6.07 -22.62 9.86
C PRO A 310 5.56 -22.03 8.54
N ILE A 311 4.60 -22.70 7.89
CA ILE A 311 4.02 -22.35 6.58
C ILE A 311 3.69 -20.85 6.43
N PRO A 312 3.16 -20.14 7.45
CA PRO A 312 2.88 -18.70 7.37
C PRO A 312 4.13 -17.85 7.15
N LYS A 313 5.24 -18.16 7.84
CA LYS A 313 6.48 -17.38 7.75
C LYS A 313 7.10 -17.45 6.36
N ALA A 314 7.11 -18.65 5.76
CA ALA A 314 7.60 -18.85 4.41
C ALA A 314 6.76 -18.08 3.37
N ARG A 315 5.44 -18.02 3.56
CA ARG A 315 4.53 -17.24 2.69
C ARG A 315 4.78 -15.74 2.80
N THR A 316 4.87 -15.21 4.02
CA THR A 316 5.19 -13.79 4.29
C THR A 316 6.54 -13.40 3.67
N GLN A 317 7.58 -14.21 3.86
CA GLN A 317 8.90 -13.93 3.28
C GLN A 317 8.86 -13.88 1.74
N ARG A 318 8.15 -14.82 1.12
CA ARG A 318 8.00 -14.86 -0.34
C ARG A 318 7.24 -13.65 -0.87
N GLN A 319 6.16 -13.21 -0.21
CA GLN A 319 5.42 -12.01 -0.60
C GLN A 319 6.31 -10.76 -0.53
N GLY A 320 7.13 -10.64 0.53
CA GLY A 320 8.10 -9.55 0.63
C GLY A 320 9.12 -9.53 -0.51
N GLN A 321 9.62 -10.69 -0.93
CA GLN A 321 10.55 -10.81 -2.06
C GLN A 321 9.89 -10.39 -3.38
N ILE A 322 8.65 -10.84 -3.63
CA ILE A 322 7.88 -10.45 -4.82
C ILE A 322 7.65 -8.93 -4.82
N ALA A 323 7.22 -8.37 -3.70
CA ALA A 323 7.00 -6.93 -3.58
C ALA A 323 8.27 -6.12 -3.86
N GLN A 324 9.44 -6.55 -3.35
CA GLN A 324 10.72 -5.90 -3.62
C GLN A 324 11.12 -5.98 -5.10
N MET A 325 10.97 -7.14 -5.72
CA MET A 325 11.25 -7.35 -7.14
C MET A 325 10.35 -6.49 -8.05
N LEU A 326 9.07 -6.38 -7.71
CA LEU A 326 8.13 -5.54 -8.45
C LEU A 326 8.43 -4.06 -8.22
N ALA A 327 8.74 -3.65 -6.98
CA ALA A 327 9.12 -2.28 -6.67
C ALA A 327 10.38 -1.81 -7.43
N SER A 328 11.35 -2.71 -7.66
CA SER A 328 12.56 -2.36 -8.42
C SER A 328 12.33 -2.14 -9.92
N GLN A 329 11.16 -2.52 -10.44
CA GLN A 329 10.77 -2.30 -11.84
C GLN A 329 9.95 -1.01 -12.03
N LEU A 330 9.65 -0.30 -10.93
CA LEU A 330 8.92 0.96 -10.99
C LEU A 330 9.82 2.10 -11.44
N ASP A 331 9.29 2.89 -12.36
CA ASP A 331 9.88 4.12 -12.86
C ASP A 331 9.37 5.34 -12.07
N PRO A 332 10.09 6.48 -12.13
CA PRO A 332 9.62 7.73 -11.53
C PRO A 332 8.25 8.16 -12.05
N GLU A 333 7.94 7.85 -13.31
CA GLU A 333 6.69 8.21 -14.00
C GLU A 333 5.49 7.32 -13.63
N ASP A 334 5.71 6.18 -12.95
CA ASP A 334 4.64 5.31 -12.45
C ASP A 334 3.95 5.97 -11.24
N LEU A 335 3.19 7.03 -11.46
CA LEU A 335 2.59 7.84 -10.40
C LEU A 335 1.27 7.25 -9.88
N HIS A 336 0.60 6.43 -10.69
CA HIS A 336 -0.63 5.73 -10.34
C HIS A 336 -0.41 4.22 -10.32
N LEU A 337 -0.53 3.63 -9.14
CA LEU A 337 -0.41 2.18 -8.95
C LEU A 337 -1.76 1.53 -8.68
N VAL A 338 -1.95 0.30 -9.18
CA VAL A 338 -3.02 -0.59 -8.74
C VAL A 338 -2.38 -1.84 -8.15
N VAL A 339 -2.60 -2.11 -6.86
CA VAL A 339 -1.76 -3.02 -6.08
C VAL A 339 -2.58 -4.15 -5.47
N SER A 340 -2.11 -5.40 -5.59
CA SER A 340 -2.65 -6.52 -4.82
C SER A 340 -2.45 -6.34 -3.31
N GLN A 341 -3.49 -6.56 -2.51
CA GLN A 341 -3.44 -6.38 -1.05
C GLN A 341 -2.27 -7.10 -0.39
N GLY A 342 -1.92 -8.32 -0.82
CA GLY A 342 -0.81 -9.09 -0.25
C GLY A 342 0.57 -8.42 -0.38
N LEU A 343 0.77 -7.53 -1.35
CA LEU A 343 2.02 -6.80 -1.57
C LEU A 343 2.08 -5.48 -0.78
N LEU A 344 0.91 -4.93 -0.45
CA LEU A 344 0.75 -3.58 0.06
C LEU A 344 1.62 -3.26 1.30
N PRO A 345 1.70 -4.12 2.35
CA PRO A 345 2.48 -3.79 3.54
C PRO A 345 3.98 -3.65 3.28
N TYR A 346 4.52 -4.44 2.34
CA TYR A 346 5.94 -4.42 1.99
C TYR A 346 6.29 -3.22 1.10
N LEU A 347 5.40 -2.87 0.17
CA LEU A 347 5.54 -1.67 -0.66
C LEU A 347 5.41 -0.39 0.18
N TRP A 348 4.54 -0.41 1.19
CA TRP A 348 4.44 0.66 2.18
C TRP A 348 5.74 0.82 2.96
N GLN A 349 6.25 -0.28 3.53
CA GLN A 349 7.47 -0.26 4.34
C GLN A 349 8.72 0.13 3.55
N SER A 350 8.80 -0.21 2.26
CA SER A 350 9.90 0.23 1.40
C SER A 350 9.87 1.72 1.09
N GLY A 351 8.75 2.40 1.36
CA GLY A 351 8.53 3.81 1.05
C GLY A 351 8.23 4.06 -0.43
N VAL A 352 8.13 3.02 -1.28
CA VAL A 352 7.94 3.20 -2.72
C VAL A 352 6.59 3.84 -3.07
N LEU A 353 5.59 3.70 -2.18
CA LEU A 353 4.25 4.28 -2.36
C LEU A 353 4.17 5.77 -2.03
N ALA A 354 5.09 6.32 -1.23
CA ALA A 354 5.05 7.74 -0.84
C ALA A 354 5.07 8.62 -2.09
N GLY A 355 4.25 9.66 -2.21
CA GLY A 355 4.21 10.49 -3.41
C GLY A 355 3.53 9.86 -4.63
N ARG A 356 2.97 8.65 -4.50
CA ARG A 356 2.18 7.99 -5.55
C ARG A 356 0.73 7.89 -5.11
N ARG A 357 -0.17 7.94 -6.09
CA ARG A 357 -1.57 7.57 -5.89
C ARG A 357 -1.72 6.09 -6.12
N PHE A 358 -2.53 5.41 -5.30
CA PHE A 358 -2.72 3.97 -5.47
C PHE A 358 -4.11 3.49 -5.07
N ASP A 359 -4.58 2.52 -5.84
CA ASP A 359 -5.79 1.73 -5.57
C ASP A 359 -5.38 0.32 -5.16
N VAL A 360 -6.21 -0.34 -4.35
CA VAL A 360 -5.89 -1.67 -3.80
C VAL A 360 -6.94 -2.69 -4.24
N LEU A 361 -6.47 -3.78 -4.85
CA LEU A 361 -7.27 -4.97 -5.12
C LEU A 361 -7.35 -5.79 -3.82
N MET A 362 -8.48 -5.68 -3.13
CA MET A 362 -8.69 -6.23 -1.79
C MET A 362 -9.20 -7.68 -1.87
N SER A 363 -8.31 -8.62 -1.57
CA SER A 363 -8.53 -10.06 -1.61
C SER A 363 -9.02 -10.64 -0.28
N ALA A 364 -8.91 -9.89 0.80
CA ALA A 364 -9.35 -10.27 2.14
C ALA A 364 -9.74 -9.03 2.96
N LEU A 365 -10.50 -9.23 4.05
CA LEU A 365 -10.69 -8.16 5.03
C LEU A 365 -9.32 -7.66 5.53
N PRO A 366 -9.19 -6.38 5.91
CA PRO A 366 -7.96 -5.89 6.53
C PRO A 366 -7.54 -6.81 7.70
N MET A 367 -6.24 -7.03 7.87
CA MET A 367 -5.71 -7.96 8.89
C MET A 367 -6.20 -7.59 10.30
N THR A 368 -6.38 -6.31 10.59
CA THR A 368 -6.99 -5.85 11.85
C THR A 368 -8.41 -6.39 12.04
N ALA A 369 -9.25 -6.33 11.01
CA ALA A 369 -10.62 -6.82 11.05
C ALA A 369 -10.66 -8.36 11.15
N ILE A 370 -9.78 -9.06 10.43
CA ILE A 370 -9.64 -10.52 10.54
C ILE A 370 -9.25 -10.91 11.98
N GLN A 371 -8.26 -10.23 12.57
CA GLN A 371 -7.86 -10.52 13.95
C GLN A 371 -9.00 -10.28 14.93
N GLN A 372 -9.75 -9.19 14.80
CA GLN A 372 -10.93 -8.93 15.62
C GLN A 372 -12.03 -10.01 15.45
N GLN A 373 -12.26 -10.50 14.23
CA GLN A 373 -13.18 -11.63 13.99
C GLN A 373 -12.71 -12.91 14.68
N LEU A 374 -11.42 -13.22 14.58
CA LEU A 374 -10.84 -14.38 15.25
C LEU A 374 -10.85 -14.25 16.78
N ASP A 375 -10.68 -13.04 17.32
CA ASP A 375 -10.77 -12.79 18.76
C ASP A 375 -12.19 -13.01 19.28
N ARG A 376 -13.21 -12.58 18.52
CA ARG A 376 -14.62 -12.88 18.83
C ARG A 376 -14.92 -14.37 18.77
N ALA A 377 -14.40 -15.08 17.77
CA ALA A 377 -14.53 -16.53 17.67
C ALA A 377 -13.85 -17.24 18.85
N ALA A 378 -12.64 -16.82 19.21
CA ALA A 378 -11.87 -17.41 20.30
C ALA A 378 -12.51 -17.15 21.68
N ALA A 379 -13.14 -15.99 21.87
CA ALA A 379 -13.91 -15.71 23.08
C ALA A 379 -15.09 -16.69 23.28
N ARG A 380 -15.69 -17.18 22.18
CA ARG A 380 -16.75 -18.20 22.24
C ARG A 380 -16.19 -19.62 22.35
N HIS A 381 -15.06 -19.90 21.71
CA HIS A 381 -14.43 -21.21 21.66
C HIS A 381 -12.99 -21.16 22.20
N PRO A 382 -12.79 -20.92 23.51
CA PRO A 382 -11.46 -20.70 24.09
C PRO A 382 -10.54 -21.93 23.99
N ASN A 383 -11.12 -23.12 23.82
CA ASN A 383 -10.39 -24.38 23.72
C ASN A 383 -10.02 -24.77 22.28
N SER A 384 -10.38 -23.97 21.27
CA SER A 384 -10.01 -24.27 19.88
C SER A 384 -8.51 -24.05 19.66
N PRO A 385 -7.76 -25.06 19.21
CA PRO A 385 -6.34 -24.88 18.91
C PRO A 385 -6.15 -23.92 17.72
N THR A 386 -7.03 -23.97 16.71
CA THR A 386 -6.76 -23.33 15.41
C THR A 386 -7.11 -21.85 15.33
N LEU A 387 -7.85 -21.31 16.31
CA LEU A 387 -8.21 -19.87 16.39
C LEU A 387 -7.04 -19.01 16.88
N SER A 388 -6.11 -19.58 17.65
CA SER A 388 -4.91 -18.90 18.14
C SER A 388 -3.66 -19.14 17.30
N ASP A 389 -3.61 -20.23 16.54
CA ASP A 389 -2.39 -20.72 15.88
C ASP A 389 -1.75 -19.74 14.88
N PHE A 390 -2.52 -18.80 14.33
CA PHE A 390 -2.09 -17.98 13.19
C PHE A 390 -2.47 -16.51 13.33
N ARG A 391 -1.58 -15.72 13.94
CA ARG A 391 -1.68 -14.25 14.01
C ARG A 391 -0.62 -13.58 13.15
N ALA A 392 -0.99 -12.48 12.49
CA ALA A 392 -0.06 -11.73 11.67
C ALA A 392 0.92 -10.95 12.56
N PRO A 393 2.19 -10.79 12.17
CA PRO A 393 3.13 -9.95 12.91
C PRO A 393 2.62 -8.50 13.03
N THR A 394 2.80 -7.87 14.19
CA THR A 394 2.29 -6.51 14.47
C THR A 394 2.74 -5.47 13.45
N TRP A 395 3.98 -5.58 12.96
CA TRP A 395 4.51 -4.66 11.95
C TRP A 395 3.76 -4.80 10.62
N LEU A 396 3.36 -6.01 10.24
CA LEU A 396 2.66 -6.29 8.98
C LEU A 396 1.24 -5.72 9.03
N VAL A 397 0.54 -5.95 10.16
CA VAL A 397 -0.79 -5.39 10.44
C VAL A 397 -0.76 -3.86 10.44
N THR A 398 0.27 -3.27 11.06
CA THR A 398 0.42 -1.82 11.13
C THR A 398 0.68 -1.22 9.74
N ALA A 399 1.59 -1.82 8.98
CA ALA A 399 1.92 -1.37 7.63
C ALA A 399 0.73 -1.49 6.67
N GLU A 400 -0.03 -2.60 6.72
CA GLU A 400 -1.25 -2.74 5.92
C GLU A 400 -2.27 -1.65 6.27
N ARG A 401 -2.53 -1.44 7.56
CA ARG A 401 -3.50 -0.44 8.04
C ARG A 401 -3.12 0.97 7.61
N GLU A 402 -1.86 1.37 7.78
CA GLU A 402 -1.36 2.68 7.38
C GLU A 402 -1.44 2.89 5.86
N ALA A 403 -1.07 1.89 5.07
CA ALA A 403 -1.17 1.94 3.63
C ALA A 403 -2.63 2.03 3.15
N LEU A 404 -3.52 1.22 3.72
CA LEU A 404 -4.95 1.23 3.41
C LEU A 404 -5.63 2.54 3.82
N ALA A 405 -5.11 3.25 4.81
CA ALA A 405 -5.59 4.58 5.17
C ALA A 405 -5.26 5.62 4.09
N GLN A 406 -4.19 5.45 3.33
CA GLN A 406 -3.80 6.33 2.22
C GLN A 406 -4.27 5.84 0.84
N ALA A 407 -4.72 4.60 0.74
CA ALA A 407 -5.29 4.07 -0.49
C ALA A 407 -6.50 4.90 -0.94
N ARG A 408 -6.52 5.24 -2.22
CA ARG A 408 -7.60 6.03 -2.85
C ARG A 408 -8.87 5.21 -2.98
N ARG A 409 -8.76 3.96 -3.44
CA ARG A 409 -9.88 3.03 -3.60
C ARG A 409 -9.56 1.64 -3.10
N TRP A 410 -10.60 0.95 -2.63
CA TRP A 410 -10.60 -0.46 -2.27
C TRP A 410 -11.51 -1.19 -3.25
N ILE A 411 -10.92 -1.97 -4.14
CA ILE A 411 -11.61 -2.67 -5.21
C ILE A 411 -11.82 -4.12 -4.77
N SER A 412 -13.08 -4.57 -4.68
CA SER A 412 -13.37 -5.93 -4.21
C SER A 412 -14.77 -6.40 -4.62
N PRO A 413 -14.97 -7.71 -4.87
CA PRO A 413 -16.31 -8.28 -4.94
C PRO A 413 -16.94 -8.55 -3.56
N HIS A 414 -16.14 -8.51 -2.50
CA HIS A 414 -16.59 -8.89 -1.16
C HIS A 414 -17.34 -7.74 -0.46
N THR A 415 -18.63 -7.92 -0.22
CA THR A 415 -19.50 -6.86 0.34
C THR A 415 -19.03 -6.33 1.69
N GLY A 416 -18.53 -7.19 2.58
CA GLY A 416 -17.93 -6.77 3.85
C GLY A 416 -16.70 -5.87 3.69
N ILE A 417 -15.88 -6.07 2.65
CA ILE A 417 -14.72 -5.22 2.37
C ILE A 417 -15.21 -3.86 1.84
N CYS A 418 -16.16 -3.87 0.91
CA CYS A 418 -16.78 -2.64 0.40
C CYS A 418 -17.43 -1.84 1.52
N GLY A 419 -18.12 -2.49 2.47
CA GLY A 419 -18.69 -1.85 3.65
C GLY A 419 -17.66 -1.12 4.51
N LEU A 420 -16.49 -1.73 4.74
CA LEU A 420 -15.39 -1.10 5.49
C LEU A 420 -14.72 0.05 4.73
N ALA A 421 -14.68 0.00 3.40
CA ALA A 421 -14.08 1.05 2.57
C ALA A 421 -14.94 2.31 2.46
N ALA A 422 -16.25 2.20 2.73
CA ALA A 422 -17.23 3.29 2.62
C ALA A 422 -17.14 4.01 1.26
N ALA A 423 -16.95 5.32 1.23
CA ALA A 423 -16.86 6.12 0.00
C ALA A 423 -15.67 5.73 -0.92
N ARG A 424 -14.70 4.96 -0.43
CA ARG A 424 -13.56 4.47 -1.21
C ARG A 424 -13.81 3.10 -1.84
N ALA A 425 -14.96 2.49 -1.60
CA ALA A 425 -15.31 1.19 -2.15
C ALA A 425 -15.55 1.28 -3.66
N GLU A 426 -14.93 0.37 -4.41
CA GLU A 426 -15.27 0.09 -5.80
C GLU A 426 -15.75 -1.36 -5.88
N PRO A 427 -17.07 -1.60 -5.82
CA PRO A 427 -17.61 -2.95 -5.78
C PRO A 427 -17.44 -3.64 -7.13
N LEU A 428 -16.99 -4.89 -7.10
CA LEU A 428 -16.97 -5.77 -8.27
C LEU A 428 -18.09 -6.83 -8.19
N PRO A 429 -18.59 -7.32 -9.32
CA PRO A 429 -19.40 -8.54 -9.30
C PRO A 429 -18.51 -9.74 -8.97
N TRP A 430 -19.05 -10.69 -8.18
CA TRP A 430 -18.46 -12.02 -8.07
C TRP A 430 -18.46 -12.70 -9.45
N ALA A 431 -17.33 -13.27 -9.86
CA ALA A 431 -17.26 -13.99 -11.11
C ALA A 431 -18.09 -15.27 -11.03
N ALA A 432 -18.80 -15.59 -12.13
CA ALA A 432 -19.57 -16.83 -12.22
C ALA A 432 -18.66 -18.04 -11.97
N ALA A 433 -19.17 -19.00 -11.18
CA ALA A 433 -18.49 -20.26 -11.00
C ALA A 433 -18.43 -21.01 -12.36
N PRO A 434 -17.32 -21.70 -12.68
CA PRO A 434 -17.25 -22.50 -13.89
C PRO A 434 -18.37 -23.55 -13.90
N ALA A 435 -19.00 -23.74 -15.06
CA ALA A 435 -20.07 -24.72 -15.22
C ALA A 435 -19.58 -26.12 -14.83
N ILE A 436 -20.17 -26.70 -13.79
CA ILE A 436 -19.95 -28.11 -13.44
C ILE A 436 -20.84 -28.92 -14.38
N THR A 437 -20.22 -29.57 -15.37
CA THR A 437 -20.88 -30.38 -16.41
C THR A 437 -21.40 -31.72 -15.93
N THR A 438 -21.08 -32.13 -14.70
CA THR A 438 -21.60 -33.37 -14.14
C THR A 438 -23.11 -33.25 -13.92
N PRO A 439 -23.93 -34.12 -14.55
CA PRO A 439 -25.37 -34.11 -14.35
C PRO A 439 -25.67 -34.30 -12.87
N GLN A 440 -26.64 -33.53 -12.37
CA GLN A 440 -27.18 -33.80 -11.04
C GLN A 440 -27.81 -35.19 -11.11
N PRO A 441 -27.46 -36.14 -10.21
CA PRO A 441 -28.20 -37.38 -10.13
C PRO A 441 -29.68 -37.03 -9.97
N GLU A 442 -30.57 -37.77 -10.65
CA GLU A 442 -32.01 -37.61 -10.47
C GLU A 442 -32.28 -37.50 -8.97
N ARG A 443 -32.95 -36.42 -8.56
CA ARG A 443 -33.32 -36.23 -7.16
C ARG A 443 -34.13 -37.46 -6.78
N ALA A 444 -33.55 -38.38 -6.01
CA ALA A 444 -34.35 -39.39 -5.34
C ALA A 444 -35.44 -38.60 -4.61
N ALA A 445 -36.70 -38.88 -4.95
CA ALA A 445 -37.81 -38.33 -4.22
C ALA A 445 -37.57 -38.70 -2.75
N VAL A 446 -37.32 -37.70 -1.92
CA VAL A 446 -37.19 -37.93 -0.48
C VAL A 446 -38.48 -38.64 -0.06
N GLY A 447 -38.40 -39.80 0.56
CA GLY A 447 -39.62 -40.61 0.71
C GLY A 447 -39.44 -41.94 1.40
N ALA A 448 -38.20 -42.38 1.57
CA ALA A 448 -37.92 -43.45 2.50
C ALA A 448 -37.81 -42.88 3.93
N PRO A 449 -38.42 -43.53 4.95
CA PRO A 449 -38.41 -43.06 6.35
C PRO A 449 -37.01 -42.96 7.01
N ASP A 450 -35.94 -43.31 6.29
CA ASP A 450 -34.55 -43.31 6.75
C ASP A 450 -33.63 -42.36 5.93
N GLU A 451 -34.20 -41.54 5.03
CA GLU A 451 -33.42 -40.66 4.17
C GLU A 451 -32.98 -39.38 4.90
N ARG A 452 -31.69 -39.33 5.25
CA ARG A 452 -31.06 -38.22 5.99
C ARG A 452 -30.71 -37.07 5.04
N LEU A 453 -30.95 -35.84 5.49
CA LEU A 453 -30.59 -34.62 4.75
C LEU A 453 -29.07 -34.54 4.54
N ARG A 454 -28.63 -34.42 3.29
CA ARG A 454 -27.22 -34.30 2.90
C ARG A 454 -26.77 -32.85 2.88
N ILE A 455 -25.97 -32.48 3.88
CA ILE A 455 -25.43 -31.13 4.05
C ILE A 455 -23.98 -31.11 3.56
N PHE A 456 -23.65 -30.24 2.61
CA PHE A 456 -22.26 -30.03 2.20
C PHE A 456 -21.64 -28.83 2.91
N PHE A 457 -20.51 -29.06 3.56
CA PHE A 457 -19.68 -28.03 4.19
C PHE A 457 -18.47 -27.75 3.29
N PRO A 458 -18.49 -26.67 2.48
CA PRO A 458 -17.50 -26.44 1.43
C PRO A 458 -16.20 -25.81 1.96
N ALA A 459 -15.65 -26.36 3.05
CA ALA A 459 -14.43 -25.85 3.67
C ALA A 459 -13.69 -26.94 4.46
N SER A 460 -12.44 -26.65 4.83
CA SER A 460 -11.74 -27.43 5.84
C SER A 460 -12.46 -27.30 7.19
N ALA A 461 -12.50 -28.39 7.97
CA ALA A 461 -13.21 -28.48 9.25
C ALA A 461 -12.47 -27.73 10.37
N LEU A 462 -12.33 -26.42 10.19
CA LEU A 462 -11.62 -25.52 11.09
C LEU A 462 -12.60 -24.55 11.74
N ALA A 463 -12.33 -24.13 12.98
CA ALA A 463 -13.18 -23.26 13.78
C ALA A 463 -13.46 -21.92 13.06
N ARG A 464 -12.45 -21.29 12.46
CA ARG A 464 -12.64 -20.05 11.67
C ARG A 464 -13.59 -20.21 10.47
N LYS A 465 -13.81 -21.44 10.00
CA LYS A 465 -14.74 -21.77 8.91
C LYS A 465 -16.13 -22.14 9.42
N GLY A 466 -16.38 -22.07 10.73
CA GLY A 466 -17.69 -22.36 11.31
C GLY A 466 -17.88 -23.83 11.67
N ALA A 467 -16.82 -24.64 11.73
CA ALA A 467 -16.94 -26.08 11.91
C ALA A 467 -17.51 -26.45 13.29
N LEU A 468 -17.20 -25.66 14.33
CA LEU A 468 -17.72 -25.86 15.69
C LEU A 468 -19.22 -25.56 15.74
N GLU A 469 -19.63 -24.44 15.14
CA GLU A 469 -21.02 -24.00 15.03
C GLU A 469 -21.86 -25.03 14.26
N LEU A 470 -21.35 -25.51 13.14
CA LEU A 470 -22.02 -26.53 12.34
C LEU A 470 -22.17 -27.83 13.14
N ARG A 471 -21.11 -28.28 13.81
CA ARG A 471 -21.12 -29.49 14.66
C ARG A 471 -22.15 -29.38 15.78
N GLU A 472 -22.29 -28.21 16.39
CA GLU A 472 -23.28 -27.97 17.43
C GLU A 472 -24.69 -27.90 16.86
N ALA A 473 -24.90 -27.21 15.74
CA ALA A 473 -26.21 -27.04 15.11
C ALA A 473 -26.81 -28.36 14.61
N VAL A 474 -25.99 -29.27 14.08
CA VAL A 474 -26.43 -30.57 13.54
C VAL A 474 -26.58 -31.67 14.58
N ARG A 475 -26.16 -31.43 15.83
CA ARG A 475 -26.24 -32.42 16.91
C ARG A 475 -27.69 -32.85 17.14
N GLY A 476 -27.94 -34.16 17.01
CA GLY A 476 -29.27 -34.76 17.17
C GLY A 476 -30.21 -34.57 15.98
N LEU A 477 -29.73 -34.05 14.84
CA LEU A 477 -30.50 -34.00 13.60
C LEU A 477 -30.19 -35.20 12.70
N PRO A 478 -31.17 -35.78 11.98
CA PRO A 478 -30.98 -36.88 11.04
C PRO A 478 -30.35 -36.35 9.74
N VAL A 479 -29.06 -36.03 9.78
CA VAL A 479 -28.31 -35.45 8.65
C VAL A 479 -27.05 -36.25 8.34
N VAL A 480 -26.57 -36.15 7.10
CA VAL A 480 -25.26 -36.64 6.67
C VAL A 480 -24.42 -35.45 6.24
N LEU A 481 -23.23 -35.31 6.81
CA LEU A 481 -22.29 -34.24 6.47
C LEU A 481 -21.35 -34.71 5.35
N LEU A 482 -21.39 -34.00 4.22
CA LEU A 482 -20.46 -34.17 3.12
C LEU A 482 -19.24 -33.27 3.37
N LEU A 483 -18.06 -33.86 3.54
CA LEU A 483 -16.84 -33.14 3.94
C LEU A 483 -15.73 -33.28 2.88
N PRO A 484 -15.18 -32.18 2.34
CA PRO A 484 -14.07 -32.22 1.40
C PRO A 484 -12.75 -32.62 2.11
N PRO A 485 -11.70 -33.01 1.35
CA PRO A 485 -10.39 -33.20 1.93
C PRO A 485 -9.84 -31.88 2.48
N GLY A 486 -9.20 -31.92 3.65
CA GLY A 486 -8.63 -30.73 4.27
C GLY A 486 -8.25 -30.94 5.72
N ALA A 487 -7.70 -29.88 6.32
CA ALA A 487 -7.39 -29.84 7.74
C ALA A 487 -8.67 -29.90 8.60
N SER A 488 -8.51 -30.35 9.83
CA SER A 488 -9.57 -30.50 10.83
C SER A 488 -9.09 -29.95 12.16
N GLU A 489 -10.01 -29.47 13.01
CA GLU A 489 -9.71 -29.03 14.38
C GLU A 489 -8.97 -30.10 15.19
N ALA A 490 -9.40 -31.36 15.03
CA ALA A 490 -8.79 -32.54 15.63
C ALA A 490 -9.01 -33.77 14.72
N PRO A 491 -8.21 -34.84 14.86
CA PRO A 491 -8.38 -36.08 14.08
C PRO A 491 -9.76 -36.73 14.24
N ASP A 492 -10.32 -36.68 15.45
CA ASP A 492 -11.58 -37.26 15.89
C ASP A 492 -12.73 -36.23 15.95
N PHE A 493 -12.55 -35.05 15.35
CA PHE A 493 -13.47 -33.92 15.49
C PHE A 493 -14.95 -34.23 15.19
N TRP A 494 -15.19 -35.10 14.20
CA TRP A 494 -16.54 -35.48 13.77
C TRP A 494 -17.02 -36.83 14.35
N GLN A 495 -16.35 -37.37 15.37
CA GLN A 495 -16.78 -38.60 16.03
C GLN A 495 -18.22 -38.47 16.55
N GLY A 496 -19.06 -39.46 16.25
CA GLY A 496 -20.48 -39.48 16.62
C GLY A 496 -21.43 -38.81 15.63
N PHE A 497 -20.93 -38.29 14.49
CA PHE A 497 -21.75 -37.73 13.41
C PHE A 497 -21.70 -38.64 12.18
N ALA A 498 -22.81 -38.69 11.42
CA ALA A 498 -22.81 -39.35 10.12
C ALA A 498 -22.10 -38.45 9.10
N ILE A 499 -20.91 -38.87 8.66
CA ILE A 499 -20.10 -38.13 7.71
C ILE A 499 -19.77 -38.98 6.48
N GLU A 500 -19.72 -38.34 5.32
CA GLU A 500 -19.21 -38.91 4.08
C GLU A 500 -18.12 -38.00 3.54
N ARG A 501 -16.92 -38.56 3.28
CA ARG A 501 -15.83 -37.81 2.67
C ARG A 501 -16.03 -37.75 1.16
N VAL A 502 -16.00 -36.56 0.60
CA VAL A 502 -16.12 -36.35 -0.85
C VAL A 502 -14.74 -36.18 -1.48
N ALA A 503 -14.54 -36.74 -2.67
CA ALA A 503 -13.23 -36.72 -3.31
C ALA A 503 -12.88 -35.31 -3.83
N THR A 504 -13.90 -34.55 -4.26
CA THR A 504 -13.76 -33.20 -4.81
C THR A 504 -14.88 -32.29 -4.33
N PHE A 505 -14.68 -30.98 -4.47
CA PHE A 505 -15.75 -29.99 -4.22
C PHE A 505 -16.95 -30.19 -5.16
N ALA A 506 -16.71 -30.57 -6.41
CA ALA A 506 -17.76 -30.83 -7.38
C ALA A 506 -18.60 -32.06 -7.02
N ASP A 507 -17.96 -33.11 -6.48
CA ASP A 507 -18.65 -34.30 -5.94
C ASP A 507 -19.55 -33.91 -4.75
N GLY A 508 -19.01 -33.11 -3.82
CA GLY A 508 -19.81 -32.57 -2.71
C GLY A 508 -21.03 -31.78 -3.15
N LEU A 509 -20.86 -30.85 -4.10
CA LEU A 509 -21.97 -30.06 -4.65
C LEU A 509 -23.00 -30.91 -5.40
N THR A 510 -22.56 -31.97 -6.08
CA THR A 510 -23.45 -32.87 -6.82
C THR A 510 -24.36 -33.68 -5.89
N ARG A 511 -23.84 -34.06 -4.71
CA ARG A 511 -24.55 -34.90 -3.72
C ARG A 511 -25.28 -34.10 -2.63
N ALA A 512 -25.02 -32.79 -2.54
CA ALA A 512 -25.62 -31.92 -1.55
C ALA A 512 -27.10 -31.65 -1.82
N GLN A 513 -27.90 -31.59 -0.76
CA GLN A 513 -29.24 -31.00 -0.79
C GLN A 513 -29.24 -29.55 -0.29
N VAL A 514 -28.33 -29.24 0.64
CA VAL A 514 -28.10 -27.88 1.14
C VAL A 514 -26.59 -27.67 1.35
N VAL A 515 -26.12 -26.45 1.08
CA VAL A 515 -24.73 -26.06 1.29
C VAL A 515 -24.66 -25.07 2.45
N VAL A 516 -23.79 -25.34 3.42
CA VAL A 516 -23.76 -24.61 4.69
C VAL A 516 -22.34 -24.15 5.00
N LEU A 517 -22.15 -22.86 5.21
CA LEU A 517 -20.85 -22.28 5.58
C LEU A 517 -21.02 -21.16 6.62
N PRO A 518 -21.09 -21.49 7.92
CA PRO A 518 -21.28 -20.51 8.98
C PRO A 518 -19.92 -19.91 9.41
N ALA A 519 -19.15 -19.42 8.44
CA ALA A 519 -17.76 -19.03 8.64
C ALA A 519 -17.63 -17.76 9.49
N TRP A 520 -16.56 -17.68 10.28
CA TRP A 520 -16.11 -16.42 10.89
C TRP A 520 -15.21 -15.64 9.93
N VAL A 521 -14.45 -16.35 9.10
CA VAL A 521 -13.51 -15.80 8.13
C VAL A 521 -13.58 -16.59 6.81
N GLU A 522 -14.19 -15.98 5.80
CA GLU A 522 -14.16 -16.45 4.42
C GLU A 522 -13.87 -15.26 3.49
N HIS A 523 -13.03 -15.47 2.49
CA HIS A 523 -12.64 -14.40 1.56
C HIS A 523 -12.94 -14.78 0.12
N GLN A 524 -13.00 -16.08 -0.16
CA GLN A 524 -13.27 -16.62 -1.49
C GLN A 524 -14.34 -17.71 -1.37
N PRO A 525 -15.63 -17.34 -1.23
CA PRO A 525 -16.72 -18.29 -1.05
C PRO A 525 -17.06 -19.06 -2.35
N ARG A 526 -16.06 -19.61 -3.05
CA ARG A 526 -16.22 -20.29 -4.35
C ARG A 526 -17.20 -21.45 -4.30
N GLY A 527 -17.18 -22.21 -3.19
CA GLY A 527 -18.15 -23.28 -2.96
C GLY A 527 -19.59 -22.78 -2.89
N LEU A 528 -19.82 -21.62 -2.28
CA LEU A 528 -21.16 -21.01 -2.21
C LEU A 528 -21.59 -20.45 -3.57
N LEU A 529 -20.68 -19.76 -4.27
CA LEU A 529 -20.96 -19.25 -5.62
C LEU A 529 -21.31 -20.38 -6.59
N ALA A 530 -20.60 -21.51 -6.52
CA ALA A 530 -20.90 -22.69 -7.32
C ALA A 530 -22.23 -23.35 -6.92
N ALA A 531 -22.58 -23.35 -5.63
CA ALA A 531 -23.87 -23.84 -5.16
C ALA A 531 -25.04 -22.96 -5.67
N MET A 532 -24.92 -21.64 -5.53
CA MET A 532 -25.91 -20.67 -6.01
C MET A 532 -26.11 -20.74 -7.53
N ALA A 533 -25.02 -20.90 -8.30
CA ALA A 533 -25.08 -21.07 -9.75
C ALA A 533 -25.85 -22.35 -10.17
N ARG A 534 -25.94 -23.35 -9.30
CA ARG A 534 -26.73 -24.58 -9.50
C ARG A 534 -28.14 -24.50 -8.90
N GLY A 535 -28.51 -23.38 -8.32
CA GLY A 535 -29.80 -23.23 -7.61
C GLY A 535 -29.90 -24.08 -6.34
N LEU A 536 -28.78 -24.48 -5.74
CA LEU A 536 -28.79 -25.17 -4.46
C LEU A 536 -29.08 -24.17 -3.33
N PRO A 537 -29.88 -24.55 -2.32
CA PRO A 537 -30.03 -23.78 -1.10
C PRO A 537 -28.69 -23.56 -0.41
N VAL A 538 -28.41 -22.31 -0.04
CA VAL A 538 -27.19 -21.92 0.68
C VAL A 538 -27.56 -21.26 1.99
N ILE A 539 -26.92 -21.71 3.09
CA ILE A 539 -26.96 -21.05 4.40
C ILE A 539 -25.53 -20.62 4.73
N ALA A 540 -25.31 -19.32 4.93
CA ALA A 540 -23.98 -18.79 5.17
C ALA A 540 -24.01 -17.57 6.08
N THR A 541 -22.85 -17.11 6.52
CA THR A 541 -22.69 -15.88 7.30
C THR A 541 -22.35 -14.68 6.42
N ALA A 542 -22.57 -13.47 6.95
CA ALA A 542 -22.16 -12.24 6.29
C ALA A 542 -20.63 -12.17 6.08
N ALA A 543 -19.84 -12.86 6.92
CA ALA A 543 -18.39 -13.04 6.75
C ALA A 543 -17.98 -13.67 5.41
N CYS A 544 -18.90 -14.25 4.63
CA CYS A 544 -18.60 -14.77 3.29
C CYS A 544 -18.60 -13.68 2.21
N GLY A 545 -19.06 -12.46 2.50
CA GLY A 545 -18.96 -11.33 1.56
C GLY A 545 -19.87 -11.40 0.34
N LEU A 546 -20.92 -12.22 0.40
CA LEU A 546 -21.93 -12.31 -0.64
C LEU A 546 -22.91 -11.11 -0.56
N PRO A 547 -23.45 -10.63 -1.70
CA PRO A 547 -24.54 -9.68 -1.69
C PRO A 547 -25.81 -10.32 -1.12
N ARG A 548 -26.61 -9.54 -0.37
CA ARG A 548 -27.91 -10.02 0.13
C ARG A 548 -28.86 -10.23 -1.05
N THR A 549 -29.20 -11.49 -1.32
CA THR A 549 -30.14 -11.88 -2.38
C THR A 549 -31.08 -12.96 -1.84
N ALA A 550 -32.19 -13.23 -2.52
CA ALA A 550 -33.10 -14.31 -2.14
C ALA A 550 -32.53 -15.72 -2.39
N GLN A 551 -31.35 -15.84 -3.02
CA GLN A 551 -30.74 -17.12 -3.39
C GLN A 551 -30.02 -17.84 -2.24
N TRP A 552 -29.83 -17.17 -1.10
CA TRP A 552 -29.19 -17.75 0.08
C TRP A 552 -29.73 -17.13 1.37
N GLN A 553 -29.60 -17.87 2.47
CA GLN A 553 -30.02 -17.46 3.79
C GLN A 553 -28.83 -17.03 4.63
N CYS A 554 -28.88 -15.81 5.15
CA CYS A 554 -27.86 -15.27 6.05
C CYS A 554 -28.18 -15.64 7.50
N VAL A 555 -27.17 -16.17 8.21
CA VAL A 555 -27.18 -16.35 9.67
C VAL A 555 -26.04 -15.54 10.28
N GLU A 556 -26.20 -15.10 11.52
CA GLU A 556 -25.15 -14.36 12.24
C GLU A 556 -24.00 -15.29 12.64
N GLU A 557 -22.77 -14.76 12.68
CA GLU A 557 -21.62 -15.58 13.05
C GLU A 557 -21.77 -16.15 14.47
N GLY A 558 -21.62 -17.47 14.58
CA GLY A 558 -21.75 -18.22 15.83
C GLY A 558 -23.13 -18.25 16.47
N ASP A 559 -24.19 -17.84 15.75
CA ASP A 559 -25.57 -18.09 16.16
C ASP A 559 -25.98 -19.52 15.78
N VAL A 560 -25.69 -20.46 16.69
CA VAL A 560 -25.97 -21.89 16.50
C VAL A 560 -27.46 -22.17 16.43
N GLU A 561 -28.29 -21.44 17.17
CA GLU A 561 -29.73 -21.67 17.20
C GLU A 561 -30.41 -21.21 15.91
N ALA A 562 -30.03 -20.04 15.39
CA ALA A 562 -30.51 -19.59 14.08
C ALA A 562 -30.07 -20.55 12.95
N LEU A 563 -28.83 -21.03 13.01
CA LEU A 563 -28.33 -22.04 12.06
C LEU A 563 -29.14 -23.34 12.14
N ARG A 564 -29.37 -23.86 13.35
CA ARG A 564 -30.17 -25.07 13.60
C ARG A 564 -31.61 -24.88 13.14
N ALA A 565 -32.22 -23.73 13.39
CA ALA A 565 -33.58 -23.41 12.94
C ALA A 565 -33.69 -23.41 11.41
N SER A 566 -32.69 -22.81 10.73
CA SER A 566 -32.60 -22.79 9.27
C SER A 566 -32.50 -24.20 8.68
N LEU A 567 -31.66 -25.06 9.27
CA LEU A 567 -31.54 -26.46 8.87
C LEU A 567 -32.85 -27.24 9.03
N ARG A 568 -33.57 -27.04 10.14
CA ARG A 568 -34.88 -27.68 10.39
C ARG A 568 -35.95 -27.23 9.40
N GLN A 569 -35.93 -25.96 8.98
CA GLN A 569 -36.84 -25.47 7.96
C GLN A 569 -36.65 -26.23 6.64
N TRP A 570 -35.40 -26.45 6.22
CA TRP A 570 -35.10 -27.20 5.01
C TRP A 570 -35.47 -28.69 5.12
N GLN A 571 -35.28 -29.31 6.29
CA GLN A 571 -35.78 -30.67 6.52
C GLN A 571 -37.31 -30.78 6.29
N ARG A 572 -38.07 -29.77 6.74
CA ARG A 572 -39.54 -29.74 6.55
C ARG A 572 -39.93 -29.45 5.10
N VAL A 573 -39.28 -28.51 4.43
CA VAL A 573 -39.57 -28.17 3.02
C VAL A 573 -39.28 -29.38 2.11
N SER A 574 -38.18 -30.09 2.36
CA SER A 574 -37.86 -31.33 1.66
C SER A 574 -38.87 -32.46 1.93
N ALA A 575 -39.54 -32.46 3.09
CA ALA A 575 -40.59 -33.43 3.44
C ALA A 575 -41.97 -33.08 2.85
N VAL A 576 -42.28 -31.79 2.64
CA VAL A 576 -43.61 -31.31 2.16
C VAL A 576 -43.73 -31.29 0.63
N SER A 577 -42.64 -31.19 -0.12
CA SER A 577 -42.65 -31.21 -1.61
C SER A 577 -42.93 -32.60 -2.21
N LEU A 578 -43.51 -33.51 -1.43
CA LEU A 578 -43.67 -34.94 -1.72
C LEU A 578 -45.09 -35.46 -1.50
N GLU A 579 -46.03 -34.63 -1.05
CA GLU A 579 -47.44 -35.01 -1.10
C GLU A 579 -47.94 -34.82 -2.54
N PRO A 580 -48.31 -35.89 -3.26
CA PRO A 580 -48.94 -35.75 -4.57
C PRO A 580 -50.35 -35.17 -4.37
N ALA A 581 -50.72 -34.23 -5.24
CA ALA A 581 -52.11 -33.79 -5.41
C ALA A 581 -52.97 -34.89 -6.03
#